data_AF-A0A2I4BLZ4-F1
#
_entry.id   AF-A0A2I4BLZ4-F1
#
_cell.length_a   1.000
_cell.length_b   1.000
_cell.length_c   1.000
_cell.angle_alpha   90.00
_cell.angle_beta   90.00
_cell.angle_gamma   90.00
#
_symmetry.space_group_name_H-M   'P 1'
#
loop_
_entity.id
_entity.type
_entity.pdbx_description
1 polymer ?
#
loop_
_entity_poly.entity_id
_entity_poly.type
_entity_poly.pdbx_seq_one_letter_code
_entity_poly.pdbx_strand_id
1 'polypeptide(L)'
;MASSEEDGTVEEKENNNKKRTKSALVTAWLTFYNIAMTAGWLVLAITMIRFYILKGTHKGLYRSIARTLKFFQTFALVEVGHCAVGIVRTSVIVTGVQVCSRIFMVWFVTNSIRQIQNEESVILFLVVWTMTELTRYSYYTFNLLHHLPFFIKWARYNFFIVLYPLGVVGELLTIYAALPFVRRSGMYSMRLPNKYNVSFDYYYFLIIVMLSYIPLFPQLYLHMLRQRRRVLHGEVIVEKDD
;
A
#
# COMPACT_ATOMS: atom_id res chain seq x y z
N MET A 1 44.25 -19.69 32.73
CA MET A 1 43.08 -20.17 31.97
C MET A 1 41.79 -19.38 32.20
N ALA A 2 41.77 -18.32 33.03
CA ALA A 2 40.55 -17.53 33.32
C ALA A 2 40.28 -16.34 32.37
N SER A 3 41.24 -15.94 31.53
CA SER A 3 41.14 -14.73 30.69
C SER A 3 40.24 -14.90 29.45
N SER A 4 39.94 -16.13 29.03
CA SER A 4 39.22 -16.40 27.78
C SER A 4 37.70 -16.47 27.97
N GLU A 5 37.22 -16.75 29.18
CA GLU A 5 35.78 -16.82 29.50
C GLU A 5 35.19 -15.43 29.79
N GLU A 6 35.94 -14.53 30.45
CA GLU A 6 35.48 -13.15 30.69
C GLU A 6 35.34 -12.35 29.39
N ASP A 7 36.27 -12.50 28.44
CA ASP A 7 36.27 -11.76 27.17
C ASP A 7 35.06 -12.14 26.30
N GLY A 8 34.71 -13.44 26.25
CA GLY A 8 33.51 -13.92 25.57
C GLY A 8 32.21 -13.33 26.14
N THR A 9 32.11 -13.16 27.46
CA THR A 9 30.90 -12.60 28.09
C THR A 9 30.75 -11.08 27.88
N VAL A 10 31.84 -10.35 27.71
CA VAL A 10 31.82 -8.90 27.45
C VAL A 10 31.41 -8.64 26.01
N GLU A 11 31.98 -9.36 25.04
CA GLU A 11 31.58 -9.28 23.63
C GLU A 11 30.11 -9.68 23.42
N GLU A 12 29.63 -10.70 24.14
CA GLU A 12 28.24 -11.14 24.05
C GLU A 12 27.26 -10.11 24.64
N LYS A 13 27.62 -9.50 25.78
CA LYS A 13 26.86 -8.39 26.39
C LYS A 13 26.86 -7.16 25.50
N GLU A 14 27.98 -6.80 24.89
CA GLU A 14 28.09 -5.65 24.00
C GLU A 14 27.32 -5.87 22.70
N ASN A 15 27.39 -7.08 22.13
CA ASN A 15 26.58 -7.48 20.98
C ASN A 15 25.08 -7.51 21.30
N ASN A 16 24.68 -7.98 22.48
CA ASN A 16 23.28 -7.95 22.92
C ASN A 16 22.79 -6.52 23.18
N ASN A 17 23.63 -5.64 23.72
CA ASN A 17 23.28 -4.24 23.93
C ASN A 17 23.19 -3.49 22.58
N LYS A 18 24.14 -3.73 21.66
CA LYS A 18 24.07 -3.24 20.27
C LYS A 18 22.84 -3.75 19.53
N LYS A 19 22.46 -5.03 19.68
CA LYS A 19 21.23 -5.60 19.12
C LYS A 19 19.97 -4.95 19.72
N ARG A 20 19.92 -4.76 21.04
CA ARG A 20 18.81 -4.06 21.74
C ARG A 20 18.68 -2.60 21.29
N THR A 21 19.78 -1.86 21.22
CA THR A 21 19.78 -0.45 20.79
C THR A 21 19.39 -0.33 19.31
N LYS A 22 19.91 -1.20 18.44
CA LYS A 22 19.46 -1.27 17.04
C LYS A 22 17.96 -1.59 16.95
N SER A 23 17.46 -2.52 17.77
CA SER A 23 16.04 -2.85 17.85
C SER A 23 15.19 -1.67 18.33
N ALA A 24 15.67 -0.89 19.31
CA ALA A 24 14.97 0.29 19.81
C ALA A 24 14.92 1.42 18.78
N LEU A 25 16.04 1.71 18.10
CA LEU A 25 16.11 2.71 17.03
C LEU A 25 15.22 2.35 15.84
N VAL A 26 15.23 1.07 15.43
CA VAL A 26 14.32 0.56 14.40
C VAL A 26 12.86 0.72 14.80
N THR A 27 12.53 0.37 16.04
CA THR A 27 11.15 0.48 16.55
C THR A 27 10.70 1.95 16.59
N ALA A 28 11.56 2.86 17.04
CA ALA A 28 11.30 4.29 17.05
C ALA A 28 11.10 4.85 15.63
N TRP A 29 11.97 4.49 14.69
CA TRP A 29 11.86 4.87 13.29
C TRP A 29 10.55 4.38 12.66
N LEU A 30 10.23 3.10 12.80
CA LEU A 30 9.00 2.53 12.27
C LEU A 30 7.75 3.18 12.90
N THR A 31 7.80 3.47 14.19
CA THR A 31 6.70 4.15 14.89
C THR A 31 6.49 5.54 14.31
N PHE A 32 7.56 6.33 14.18
CA PHE A 32 7.51 7.65 13.56
C PHE A 32 6.98 7.59 12.13
N TYR A 33 7.50 6.67 11.32
CA TYR A 33 7.06 6.45 9.94
C TYR A 33 5.55 6.17 9.86
N ASN A 34 5.05 5.22 10.65
CA ASN A 34 3.63 4.85 10.64
C ASN A 34 2.74 5.99 11.16
N ILE A 35 3.19 6.77 12.15
CA ILE A 35 2.47 7.97 12.61
C ILE A 35 2.41 9.02 11.52
N ALA A 36 3.54 9.32 10.86
CA ALA A 36 3.59 10.30 9.77
C ALA A 36 2.70 9.89 8.60
N MET A 37 2.70 8.60 8.23
CA MET A 37 1.79 8.07 7.20
C MET A 37 0.32 8.18 7.63
N THR A 38 -0.01 7.82 8.86
CA THR A 38 -1.37 7.94 9.41
C THR A 38 -1.86 9.39 9.36
N ALA A 39 -1.02 10.35 9.79
CA ALA A 39 -1.33 11.77 9.73
C ALA A 39 -1.52 12.26 8.29
N GLY A 40 -0.68 11.81 7.36
CA GLY A 40 -0.78 12.12 5.94
C GLY A 40 -2.11 11.70 5.32
N TRP A 41 -2.50 10.45 5.55
CA TRP A 41 -3.79 9.91 5.09
C TRP A 41 -4.98 10.58 5.79
N LEU A 42 -4.84 10.96 7.06
CA LEU A 42 -5.86 11.74 7.77
C LEU A 42 -6.05 13.13 7.18
N VAL A 43 -4.97 13.84 6.86
CA VAL A 43 -5.03 15.14 6.15
C VAL A 43 -5.73 14.99 4.80
N LEU A 44 -5.45 13.90 4.07
CA LEU A 44 -6.11 13.60 2.80
C LEU A 44 -7.61 13.36 3.01
N ALA A 45 -8.00 12.58 4.02
CA ALA A 45 -9.40 12.34 4.41
C ALA A 45 -10.14 13.65 4.73
N ILE A 46 -9.56 14.48 5.60
CA ILE A 46 -10.14 15.78 6.00
C ILE A 46 -10.28 16.69 4.78
N THR A 47 -9.29 16.72 3.91
CA THR A 47 -9.32 17.54 2.68
C THR A 47 -10.44 17.09 1.74
N MET A 48 -10.64 15.78 1.58
CA MET A 48 -11.74 15.23 0.77
C MET A 48 -13.11 15.60 1.35
N ILE A 49 -13.31 15.41 2.65
CA ILE A 49 -14.57 15.73 3.34
C ILE A 49 -14.85 17.24 3.25
N ARG A 50 -13.86 18.08 3.56
CA ARG A 50 -13.99 19.53 3.49
C ARG A 50 -14.32 20.00 2.08
N PHE A 51 -13.67 19.44 1.05
CA PHE A 51 -13.96 19.80 -0.34
C PHE A 51 -15.40 19.44 -0.71
N TYR A 52 -15.86 18.25 -0.33
CA TYR A 52 -17.22 17.80 -0.60
C TYR A 52 -18.27 18.69 0.08
N ILE A 53 -18.08 19.02 1.36
CA ILE A 53 -18.99 19.91 2.10
C ILE A 53 -19.02 21.32 1.51
N LEU A 54 -17.86 21.88 1.12
CA LEU A 54 -17.79 23.27 0.63
C LEU A 54 -18.24 23.46 -0.82
N LYS A 55 -18.04 22.44 -1.68
CA LYS A 55 -18.31 22.56 -3.12
C LYS A 55 -19.54 21.79 -3.57
N GLY A 56 -20.02 20.82 -2.78
CA GLY A 56 -21.16 19.96 -3.14
C GLY A 56 -20.92 19.10 -4.40
N THR A 57 -19.68 19.01 -4.88
CA THR A 57 -19.33 18.26 -6.09
C THR A 57 -17.99 17.54 -5.92
N HIS A 58 -17.82 16.44 -6.64
CA HIS A 58 -16.55 15.71 -6.72
C HIS A 58 -15.61 16.26 -7.80
N LYS A 59 -16.14 17.08 -8.72
CA LYS A 59 -15.35 17.62 -9.84
C LYS A 59 -14.28 18.58 -9.33
N GLY A 60 -13.03 18.30 -9.68
CA GLY A 60 -11.86 19.06 -9.21
C GLY A 60 -11.28 18.61 -7.87
N LEU A 61 -11.89 17.65 -7.17
CA LEU A 61 -11.36 17.13 -5.90
C LEU A 61 -9.94 16.61 -6.08
N TYR A 62 -9.73 15.77 -7.10
CA TYR A 62 -8.43 15.17 -7.39
C TYR A 62 -7.34 16.24 -7.53
N ARG A 63 -7.62 17.38 -8.16
CA ARG A 63 -6.65 18.46 -8.32
C ARG A 63 -6.20 19.04 -6.98
N SER A 64 -7.09 19.10 -5.99
CA SER A 64 -6.76 19.59 -4.65
C SER A 64 -5.92 18.60 -3.85
N ILE A 65 -6.18 17.30 -4.01
CA ILE A 65 -5.51 16.25 -3.22
C ILE A 65 -4.30 15.62 -3.92
N ALA A 66 -4.16 15.79 -5.24
CA ALA A 66 -3.18 15.07 -6.06
C ALA A 66 -1.74 15.25 -5.57
N ARG A 67 -1.38 16.44 -5.08
CA ARG A 67 -0.03 16.70 -4.57
C ARG A 67 0.24 15.85 -3.33
N THR A 68 -0.68 15.89 -2.36
CA THR A 68 -0.60 15.13 -1.11
C THR A 68 -0.65 13.62 -1.38
N LEU A 69 -1.58 13.18 -2.24
CA LEU A 69 -1.72 11.78 -2.62
C LEU A 69 -0.43 11.23 -3.25
N LYS A 70 0.13 11.94 -4.23
CA LYS A 70 1.37 11.53 -4.91
C LYS A 70 2.54 11.44 -3.94
N PHE A 71 2.67 12.41 -3.05
CA PHE A 71 3.73 12.41 -2.06
C PHE A 71 3.67 11.16 -1.17
N PHE A 72 2.52 10.90 -0.53
CA PHE A 72 2.39 9.76 0.37
C PHE A 72 2.45 8.41 -0.35
N GLN A 73 1.92 8.31 -1.56
CA GLN A 73 2.02 7.07 -2.35
C GLN A 73 3.45 6.78 -2.79
N THR A 74 4.20 7.79 -3.21
CA THR A 74 5.63 7.59 -3.53
C THR A 74 6.43 7.28 -2.26
N PHE A 75 6.09 7.91 -1.12
CA PHE A 75 6.75 7.63 0.15
C PHE A 75 6.46 6.21 0.70
N ALA A 76 5.41 5.54 0.22
CA ALA A 76 5.16 4.13 0.53
C ALA A 76 6.24 3.19 -0.06
N LEU A 77 7.07 3.63 -1.02
CA LEU A 77 8.23 2.85 -1.48
C LEU A 77 9.23 2.55 -0.36
N VAL A 78 9.30 3.42 0.65
CA VAL A 78 10.13 3.20 1.84
C VAL A 78 9.69 1.92 2.57
N GLU A 79 8.40 1.56 2.53
CA GLU A 79 7.88 0.32 3.10
C GLU A 79 8.44 -0.93 2.39
N VAL A 80 8.61 -0.86 1.06
CA VAL A 80 9.28 -1.91 0.29
C VAL A 80 10.74 -2.03 0.73
N GLY A 81 11.41 -0.89 0.96
CA GLY A 81 12.76 -0.85 1.51
C GLY A 81 12.85 -1.49 2.91
N HIS A 82 11.90 -1.21 3.80
CA HIS A 82 11.86 -1.84 5.13
C HIS A 82 11.72 -3.36 5.05
N CYS A 83 10.92 -3.87 4.10
CA CYS A 83 10.80 -5.31 3.87
C CYS A 83 12.10 -5.88 3.29
N ALA A 84 12.73 -5.18 2.34
CA ALA A 84 13.96 -5.63 1.67
C ALA A 84 15.16 -5.73 2.62
N VAL A 85 15.28 -4.81 3.57
CA VAL A 85 16.32 -4.84 4.61
C VAL A 85 16.01 -5.88 5.70
N GLY A 86 14.83 -6.51 5.68
CA GLY A 86 14.42 -7.51 6.67
C GLY A 86 13.98 -6.91 8.00
N ILE A 87 13.77 -5.59 8.06
CA ILE A 87 13.27 -4.88 9.25
C ILE A 87 11.84 -5.32 9.57
N VAL A 88 11.04 -5.59 8.53
CA VAL A 88 9.65 -6.04 8.63
C VAL A 88 9.52 -7.45 8.07
N ARG A 89 8.90 -8.36 8.84
CA ARG A 89 8.67 -9.77 8.45
C ARG A 89 7.50 -9.92 7.47
N THR A 90 7.57 -9.25 6.32
CA THR A 90 6.59 -9.36 5.23
C THR A 90 7.32 -9.66 3.94
N SER A 91 6.68 -10.43 3.04
CA SER A 91 7.25 -10.70 1.72
C SER A 91 7.45 -9.41 0.92
N VAL A 92 8.71 -9.15 0.54
CA VAL A 92 9.11 -7.99 -0.26
C VAL A 92 8.35 -7.93 -1.57
N ILE A 93 8.13 -9.08 -2.21
CA ILE A 93 7.42 -9.18 -3.50
C ILE A 93 5.96 -8.75 -3.32
N VAL A 94 5.29 -9.23 -2.26
CA VAL A 94 3.89 -8.89 -2.02
C VAL A 94 3.72 -7.40 -1.72
N THR A 95 4.53 -6.84 -0.82
CA THR A 95 4.51 -5.41 -0.52
C THR A 95 4.87 -4.57 -1.75
N GLY A 96 5.87 -5.01 -2.51
CA GLY A 96 6.32 -4.36 -3.74
C GLY A 96 5.21 -4.29 -4.78
N VAL A 97 4.56 -5.40 -5.09
CA VAL A 97 3.43 -5.45 -6.05
C VAL A 97 2.29 -4.53 -5.60
N GLN A 98 1.94 -4.53 -4.31
CA GLN A 98 0.88 -3.69 -3.75
C GLN A 98 1.19 -2.19 -3.86
N VAL A 99 2.42 -1.77 -3.52
CA VAL A 99 2.83 -0.36 -3.59
C VAL A 99 3.01 0.08 -5.04
N CYS A 100 3.65 -0.73 -5.88
CA CYS A 100 3.86 -0.44 -7.30
C CYS A 100 2.53 -0.32 -8.07
N SER A 101 1.55 -1.19 -7.80
CA SER A 101 0.20 -1.10 -8.39
C SER A 101 -0.47 0.25 -8.08
N ARG A 102 -0.35 0.73 -6.84
CA ARG A 102 -0.92 2.03 -6.44
C ARG A 102 -0.18 3.22 -7.04
N ILE A 103 1.15 3.16 -7.08
CA ILE A 103 1.97 4.17 -7.77
C ILE A 103 1.62 4.21 -9.25
N PHE A 104 1.45 3.05 -9.88
CA PHE A 104 1.01 2.92 -11.26
C PHE A 104 -0.32 3.66 -11.50
N MET A 105 -1.33 3.37 -10.67
CA MET A 105 -2.63 4.02 -10.74
C MET A 105 -2.55 5.54 -10.57
N VAL A 106 -1.80 6.05 -9.60
CA VAL A 106 -1.73 7.50 -9.36
C VAL A 106 -0.93 8.22 -10.45
N TRP A 107 0.24 7.71 -10.83
CA TRP A 107 1.17 8.41 -11.71
C TRP A 107 0.90 8.19 -13.19
N PHE A 108 0.59 6.97 -13.60
CA PHE A 108 0.53 6.58 -15.01
C PHE A 108 -0.90 6.49 -15.56
N VAL A 109 -1.90 6.36 -14.68
CA VAL A 109 -3.31 6.40 -15.06
C VAL A 109 -3.88 7.79 -14.74
N THR A 110 -4.12 8.05 -13.46
CA THR A 110 -4.90 9.22 -13.01
C THR A 110 -4.22 10.56 -13.23
N ASN A 111 -2.89 10.64 -13.10
CA ASN A 111 -2.14 11.88 -13.35
C ASN A 111 -1.94 12.14 -14.85
N SER A 112 -1.79 11.10 -15.67
CA SER A 112 -1.53 11.24 -17.12
C SER A 112 -2.76 11.68 -17.91
N ILE A 113 -3.96 11.34 -17.46
CA ILE A 113 -5.21 11.67 -18.17
C ILE A 113 -6.05 12.59 -17.31
N ARG A 114 -6.12 13.88 -17.66
CA ARG A 114 -6.86 14.89 -16.86
C ARG A 114 -8.36 14.66 -16.86
N GLN A 115 -8.89 14.02 -17.90
CA GLN A 115 -10.33 13.76 -18.08
C GLN A 115 -10.84 12.78 -17.03
N ILE A 116 -10.08 11.71 -16.74
CA ILE A 116 -10.51 10.69 -15.77
C ILE A 116 -10.48 11.18 -14.33
N GLN A 117 -9.76 12.28 -14.03
CA GLN A 117 -9.64 12.81 -12.66
C GLN A 117 -10.96 13.23 -12.03
N ASN A 118 -12.00 13.44 -12.85
CA ASN A 118 -13.34 13.80 -12.39
C ASN A 118 -14.32 12.62 -12.44
N GLU A 119 -13.87 11.42 -12.81
CA GLU A 119 -14.72 10.24 -12.83
C GLU A 119 -15.04 9.77 -11.41
N GLU A 120 -16.24 9.22 -11.22
CA GLU A 120 -16.68 8.71 -9.93
C GLU A 120 -15.83 7.53 -9.47
N SER A 121 -15.29 6.75 -10.40
CA SER A 121 -14.37 5.65 -10.12
C SER A 121 -13.11 6.11 -9.38
N VAL A 122 -12.64 7.34 -9.65
CA VAL A 122 -11.48 7.92 -8.97
C VAL A 122 -11.80 8.21 -7.51
N ILE A 123 -12.98 8.76 -7.25
CA ILE A 123 -13.43 9.03 -5.89
C ILE A 123 -13.58 7.73 -5.10
N LEU A 124 -14.13 6.70 -5.74
CA LEU A 124 -14.33 5.39 -5.13
C LEU A 124 -13.02 4.80 -4.61
N PHE A 125 -12.00 4.64 -5.46
CA PHE A 125 -10.75 4.05 -5.00
C PHE A 125 -10.02 4.96 -4.00
N LEU A 126 -10.13 6.29 -4.11
CA LEU A 126 -9.49 7.22 -3.17
C LEU A 126 -10.05 7.09 -1.76
N VAL A 127 -11.37 7.05 -1.61
CA VAL A 127 -12.03 6.86 -0.30
C VAL A 127 -11.64 5.51 0.28
N VAL A 128 -11.71 4.46 -0.54
CA VAL A 128 -11.36 3.09 -0.12
C VAL A 128 -9.90 3.00 0.32
N TRP A 129 -8.98 3.55 -0.47
CA TRP A 129 -7.55 3.57 -0.15
C TRP A 129 -7.31 4.34 1.14
N THR A 130 -7.91 5.52 1.29
CA THR A 130 -7.75 6.35 2.49
C THR A 130 -8.18 5.59 3.75
N MET A 131 -9.32 4.91 3.72
CA MET A 131 -9.80 4.10 4.84
C MET A 131 -8.89 2.88 5.12
N THR A 132 -8.44 2.22 4.06
CA THR A 132 -7.54 1.06 4.16
C THR A 132 -6.20 1.45 4.77
N GLU A 133 -5.64 2.57 4.34
CA GLU A 133 -4.34 3.05 4.78
C GLU A 133 -4.38 3.60 6.21
N LEU A 134 -5.43 4.35 6.55
CA LEU A 134 -5.60 4.87 7.90
C LEU A 134 -5.66 3.73 8.93
N THR A 135 -6.42 2.66 8.64
CA THR A 135 -6.50 1.50 9.53
C THR A 135 -5.21 0.68 9.57
N ARG A 136 -4.53 0.52 8.43
CA ARG A 136 -3.26 -0.22 8.33
C ARG A 136 -2.15 0.42 9.14
N TYR A 137 -1.88 1.71 8.92
CA TYR A 137 -0.81 2.41 9.62
C TYR A 137 -1.13 2.62 11.10
N SER A 138 -2.39 2.91 11.44
CA SER A 138 -2.81 2.95 12.85
C SER A 138 -2.52 1.62 13.55
N TYR A 139 -2.90 0.50 12.94
CA TYR A 139 -2.58 -0.82 13.51
C TYR A 139 -1.08 -1.00 13.70
N TYR A 140 -0.25 -0.66 12.70
CA TYR A 140 1.19 -0.83 12.81
C TYR A 140 1.79 0.02 13.94
N THR A 141 1.35 1.27 14.10
CA THR A 141 1.75 2.13 15.22
C THR A 141 1.38 1.50 16.56
N PHE A 142 0.11 1.17 16.77
CA PHE A 142 -0.37 0.64 18.06
C PHE A 142 0.21 -0.74 18.38
N ASN A 143 0.47 -1.55 17.36
CA ASN A 143 1.13 -2.85 17.53
C ASN A 143 2.61 -2.71 17.95
N LEU A 144 3.32 -1.69 17.44
CA LEU A 144 4.70 -1.39 17.85
C LEU A 144 4.77 -0.79 19.27
N LEU A 145 3.75 -0.03 19.68
CA LEU A 145 3.65 0.55 21.02
C LEU A 145 3.16 -0.46 22.09
N HIS A 146 2.97 -1.74 21.73
CA HIS A 146 2.42 -2.79 22.60
C HIS A 146 1.05 -2.48 23.24
N HIS A 147 0.36 -1.44 22.75
CA HIS A 147 -0.96 -1.04 23.20
C HIS A 147 -1.90 -1.03 22.00
N LEU A 148 -2.51 -2.18 21.69
CA LEU A 148 -3.36 -2.34 20.52
C LEU A 148 -4.85 -2.32 20.91
N PRO A 149 -5.58 -1.21 20.66
CA PRO A 149 -7.01 -1.14 20.93
C PRO A 149 -7.77 -2.20 20.14
N PHE A 150 -8.76 -2.83 20.77
CA PHE A 150 -9.60 -3.85 20.14
C PHE A 150 -10.26 -3.34 18.85
N PHE A 151 -10.77 -2.10 18.87
CA PHE A 151 -11.41 -1.48 17.72
C PHE A 151 -10.50 -1.41 16.48
N ILE A 152 -9.23 -1.03 16.65
CA ILE A 152 -8.29 -0.88 15.53
C ILE A 152 -7.91 -2.26 14.95
N LYS A 153 -7.71 -3.25 15.84
CA LYS A 153 -7.52 -4.64 15.44
C LYS A 153 -8.74 -5.14 14.66
N TRP A 154 -9.94 -4.95 15.20
CA TRP A 154 -11.19 -5.36 14.56
C TRP A 154 -11.39 -4.68 13.21
N ALA A 155 -11.17 -3.36 13.12
CA ALA A 155 -11.33 -2.59 11.90
C ALA A 155 -10.42 -3.11 10.79
N ARG A 156 -9.13 -3.34 11.08
CA ARG A 156 -8.17 -3.91 10.12
C ARG A 156 -8.64 -5.25 9.55
N TYR A 157 -9.16 -6.13 10.41
CA TYR A 157 -9.52 -7.50 10.03
C TYR A 157 -10.99 -7.67 9.60
N ASN A 158 -11.79 -6.60 9.54
CA ASN A 158 -13.16 -6.66 9.00
C ASN A 158 -13.39 -5.69 7.84
N PHE A 159 -12.81 -4.48 7.87
CA PHE A 159 -13.00 -3.52 6.78
C PHE A 159 -12.46 -4.03 5.44
N PHE A 160 -11.39 -4.82 5.44
CA PHE A 160 -10.84 -5.37 4.19
C PHE A 160 -11.85 -6.23 3.42
N ILE A 161 -12.84 -6.83 4.09
CA ILE A 161 -13.84 -7.69 3.45
C ILE A 161 -14.62 -6.90 2.38
N VAL A 162 -14.93 -5.63 2.67
CA VAL A 162 -15.70 -4.73 1.81
C VAL A 162 -14.79 -3.78 1.04
N LEU A 163 -13.80 -3.19 1.70
CA LEU A 163 -12.90 -2.21 1.09
C LEU A 163 -12.02 -2.84 0.01
N TYR A 164 -11.56 -4.07 0.17
CA TYR A 164 -10.64 -4.68 -0.79
C TYR A 164 -11.31 -4.91 -2.17
N PRO A 165 -12.50 -5.54 -2.27
CA PRO A 165 -13.23 -5.63 -3.54
C PRO A 165 -13.60 -4.26 -4.13
N LEU A 166 -14.07 -3.31 -3.30
CA LEU A 166 -14.43 -1.97 -3.77
C LEU A 166 -13.24 -1.21 -4.35
N GLY A 167 -12.06 -1.36 -3.75
CA GLY A 167 -10.83 -0.74 -4.24
C GLY A 167 -10.45 -1.28 -5.62
N VAL A 168 -10.47 -2.60 -5.77
CA VAL A 168 -10.21 -3.27 -7.06
C VAL A 168 -11.21 -2.83 -8.13
N VAL A 169 -12.50 -2.77 -7.81
CA VAL A 169 -13.53 -2.28 -8.73
C VAL A 169 -13.26 -0.82 -9.13
N GLY A 170 -12.95 0.06 -8.17
CA GLY A 170 -12.64 1.46 -8.46
C GLY A 170 -11.40 1.63 -9.35
N GLU A 171 -10.35 0.84 -9.13
CA GLU A 171 -9.15 0.83 -9.96
C GLU A 171 -9.45 0.34 -11.38
N LEU A 172 -10.13 -0.80 -11.52
CA LEU A 172 -10.49 -1.38 -12.83
C LEU A 172 -11.42 -0.47 -13.63
N LEU A 173 -12.42 0.15 -12.99
CA LEU A 173 -13.29 1.12 -13.64
C LEU A 173 -12.51 2.35 -14.11
N THR A 174 -11.54 2.81 -13.32
CA THR A 174 -10.69 3.96 -13.70
C THR A 174 -9.79 3.61 -14.90
N ILE A 175 -9.20 2.42 -14.92
CA ILE A 175 -8.40 1.96 -16.07
C ILE A 175 -9.30 1.81 -17.31
N TYR A 176 -10.49 1.23 -17.15
CA TYR A 176 -11.45 1.08 -18.23
C TYR A 176 -11.87 2.43 -18.83
N ALA A 177 -12.18 3.41 -17.98
CA ALA A 177 -12.48 4.78 -18.39
C ALA A 177 -11.28 5.45 -19.10
N ALA A 178 -10.04 5.08 -18.76
CA ALA A 178 -8.83 5.58 -19.38
C ALA A 178 -8.58 5.03 -20.80
N LEU A 179 -8.98 3.78 -21.08
CA LEU A 179 -8.74 3.10 -22.36
C LEU A 179 -9.11 3.91 -23.62
N PRO A 180 -10.32 4.51 -23.75
CA PRO A 180 -10.67 5.29 -24.93
C PRO A 180 -9.79 6.53 -25.11
N PHE A 181 -9.35 7.16 -24.01
CA PHE A 181 -8.45 8.31 -24.08
C PHE A 181 -7.05 7.89 -24.51
N VAL A 182 -6.54 6.77 -23.98
CA VAL A 182 -5.23 6.23 -24.37
C VAL A 182 -5.22 5.86 -25.85
N ARG A 183 -6.26 5.18 -26.34
CA ARG A 183 -6.38 4.79 -27.75
C ARG A 183 -6.40 5.99 -28.70
N ARG A 184 -7.08 7.08 -28.33
CA ARG A 184 -7.15 8.31 -29.15
C ARG A 184 -5.86 9.13 -29.11
N SER A 185 -5.26 9.25 -27.94
CA SER A 185 -4.07 10.09 -27.73
C SER A 185 -2.76 9.40 -28.10
N GLY A 186 -2.73 8.07 -28.14
CA GLY A 186 -1.50 7.30 -28.38
C GLY A 186 -0.44 7.48 -27.29
N MET A 187 -0.80 8.01 -26.11
CA MET A 187 0.15 8.32 -25.05
C MET A 187 0.92 7.08 -24.60
N TYR A 188 2.22 7.26 -24.34
CA TYR A 188 3.19 6.22 -23.96
C TYR A 188 3.31 5.05 -24.93
N SER A 189 2.77 5.15 -26.15
CA SER A 189 2.91 4.10 -27.16
C SER A 189 4.09 4.40 -28.08
N MET A 190 5.03 3.46 -28.19
CA MET A 190 6.12 3.48 -29.17
C MET A 190 5.72 2.63 -30.37
N ARG A 191 5.52 3.29 -31.51
CA ARG A 191 5.27 2.65 -32.79
C ARG A 191 6.54 2.63 -33.63
N LEU A 192 6.67 1.61 -34.46
CA LEU A 192 7.77 1.54 -35.42
C LEU A 192 7.59 2.59 -36.53
N PRO A 193 8.69 3.08 -37.14
CA PRO A 193 10.08 2.77 -36.83
C PRO A 193 10.64 3.61 -35.67
N ASN A 194 11.30 2.97 -34.70
CA ASN A 194 12.03 3.62 -33.60
C ASN A 194 13.47 3.07 -33.56
N LYS A 195 14.44 3.86 -33.08
CA LYS A 195 15.89 3.53 -33.02
C LYS A 195 16.20 2.19 -32.33
N TYR A 196 15.32 1.75 -31.44
CA TYR A 196 15.45 0.51 -30.68
C TYR A 196 14.71 -0.69 -31.29
N ASN A 197 13.98 -0.51 -32.40
CA ASN A 197 13.13 -1.53 -33.05
C ASN A 197 12.12 -2.24 -32.11
N VAL A 198 11.67 -1.55 -31.06
CA VAL A 198 10.66 -2.05 -30.12
C VAL A 198 9.32 -1.36 -30.38
N SER A 199 8.25 -2.15 -30.44
CA SER A 199 6.88 -1.65 -30.39
C SER A 199 6.29 -1.88 -29.01
N PHE A 200 5.78 -0.81 -28.38
CA PHE A 200 5.08 -0.87 -27.11
C PHE A 200 3.78 -0.09 -27.25
N ASP A 201 2.65 -0.71 -26.95
CA ASP A 201 1.35 -0.06 -27.01
C ASP A 201 0.75 -0.02 -25.61
N TYR A 202 0.57 1.20 -25.11
CA TYR A 202 0.08 1.42 -23.75
C TYR A 202 -1.38 0.95 -23.58
N TYR A 203 -2.17 0.94 -24.66
CA TYR A 203 -3.54 0.43 -24.63
C TYR A 203 -3.57 -1.07 -24.29
N TYR A 204 -2.77 -1.88 -25.00
CA TYR A 204 -2.68 -3.31 -24.72
C TYR A 204 -2.04 -3.61 -23.36
N PHE A 205 -1.06 -2.80 -22.95
CA PHE A 205 -0.49 -2.90 -21.61
C PHE A 205 -1.55 -2.71 -20.51
N LEU A 206 -2.42 -1.69 -20.62
CA LEU A 206 -3.52 -1.49 -19.67
C LEU A 206 -4.50 -2.67 -19.62
N ILE A 207 -4.79 -3.30 -20.76
CA ILE A 207 -5.63 -4.50 -20.80
C ILE A 207 -4.96 -5.66 -20.06
N ILE A 208 -3.65 -5.88 -20.27
CA ILE A 208 -2.89 -6.92 -19.55
C ILE A 208 -2.91 -6.65 -18.05
N VAL A 209 -2.73 -5.38 -17.63
CA VAL A 209 -2.85 -5.00 -16.22
C VAL A 209 -4.23 -5.35 -15.68
N MET A 210 -5.32 -5.00 -16.37
CA MET A 210 -6.67 -5.36 -15.93
C MET A 210 -6.85 -6.89 -15.79
N LEU A 211 -6.35 -7.67 -16.76
CA LEU A 211 -6.42 -9.13 -16.71
C LEU A 211 -5.61 -9.73 -15.55
N SER A 212 -4.51 -9.09 -15.16
CA SER A 212 -3.67 -9.54 -14.03
C SER A 212 -4.41 -9.50 -12.68
N TYR A 213 -5.46 -8.69 -12.53
CA TYR A 213 -6.27 -8.67 -11.31
C TYR A 213 -7.05 -9.98 -11.12
N ILE A 214 -7.40 -10.71 -12.18
CA ILE A 214 -8.17 -11.96 -12.10
C ILE A 214 -7.44 -13.03 -11.26
N PRO A 215 -6.16 -13.36 -11.51
CA PRO A 215 -5.42 -14.30 -10.65
C PRO A 215 -4.94 -13.68 -9.34
N LEU A 216 -4.54 -12.39 -9.33
CA LEU A 216 -3.94 -11.77 -8.16
C LEU A 216 -4.94 -11.47 -7.04
N PHE A 217 -6.16 -11.05 -7.39
CA PHE A 217 -7.17 -10.65 -6.41
C PHE A 217 -7.60 -11.80 -5.50
N PRO A 218 -8.03 -12.98 -6.00
CA PRO A 218 -8.46 -14.08 -5.14
C PRO A 218 -7.32 -14.58 -4.24
N GLN A 219 -6.10 -14.65 -4.75
CA GLN A 219 -4.94 -15.12 -3.99
C GLN A 219 -4.67 -14.23 -2.78
N LEU A 220 -4.62 -12.91 -2.98
CA LEU A 220 -4.37 -11.94 -1.90
C LEU A 220 -5.57 -11.85 -0.93
N TYR A 221 -6.80 -11.89 -1.44
CA TYR A 221 -8.00 -11.83 -0.63
C TYR A 221 -8.15 -13.06 0.29
N LEU A 222 -7.97 -14.27 -0.25
CA LEU A 222 -8.00 -15.51 0.52
C LEU A 222 -6.89 -15.54 1.57
N HIS A 223 -5.71 -15.01 1.25
CA HIS A 223 -4.62 -14.87 2.22
C HIS A 223 -5.03 -13.97 3.41
N MET A 224 -5.68 -12.83 3.16
CA MET A 224 -6.20 -11.96 4.22
C MET A 224 -7.30 -12.63 5.06
N LEU A 225 -8.18 -13.43 4.45
CA LEU A 225 -9.17 -14.22 5.19
C LEU A 225 -8.51 -15.28 6.10
N ARG A 226 -7.44 -15.93 5.65
CA ARG A 226 -6.65 -16.83 6.49
C ARG A 226 -6.00 -16.09 7.65
N GLN A 227 -5.42 -14.91 7.40
CA GLN A 227 -4.85 -14.08 8.46
C GLN A 227 -5.89 -13.64 9.49
N ARG A 228 -7.10 -13.28 9.04
CA ARG A 228 -8.23 -12.95 9.91
C ARG A 228 -8.58 -14.11 10.85
N ARG A 229 -8.73 -15.33 10.31
CA ARG A 229 -9.03 -16.53 11.13
C ARG A 229 -7.96 -16.77 12.19
N ARG A 230 -6.68 -16.69 11.82
CA ARG A 230 -5.56 -16.87 12.75
C ARG A 230 -5.57 -15.84 13.88
N VAL A 231 -5.78 -14.56 13.57
CA VAL A 231 -5.62 -13.47 14.55
C VAL A 231 -6.88 -13.22 15.39
N LEU A 232 -8.08 -13.38 14.82
CA LEU A 232 -9.33 -13.13 15.53
C LEU A 232 -9.96 -14.38 16.14
N HIS A 233 -9.79 -15.55 15.53
CA HIS A 233 -10.42 -16.79 16.00
C HIS A 233 -9.44 -17.77 16.65
N GLY A 234 -8.14 -17.46 16.65
CA GLY A 234 -7.14 -18.24 17.38
C GLY A 234 -6.93 -19.67 16.86
N GLU A 235 -7.34 -19.99 15.62
CA GLU A 235 -7.06 -21.29 15.01
C GLU A 235 -5.55 -21.47 14.84
N VAL A 236 -4.94 -22.18 15.79
CA VAL A 236 -3.66 -22.87 15.62
C VAL A 236 -3.91 -23.91 14.54
N ILE A 237 -3.33 -23.69 13.36
CA ILE A 237 -3.31 -24.72 12.32
C ILE A 237 -2.52 -25.86 12.94
N VAL A 238 -3.21 -26.94 13.30
CA VAL A 238 -2.58 -28.25 13.44
C VAL A 238 -1.99 -28.53 12.07
N GLU A 239 -0.67 -28.35 11.92
CA GLU A 239 0.04 -28.93 10.79
C GLU A 239 -0.31 -30.41 10.80
N LYS A 240 -1.03 -30.84 9.76
CA LYS A 240 -1.08 -32.25 9.43
C LYS A 240 0.32 -32.57 8.94
N ASP A 241 1.12 -33.16 9.82
CA ASP A 241 2.26 -33.97 9.43
C ASP A 241 1.70 -35.13 8.59
N ASP A 242 1.84 -35.03 7.28
CA ASP A 242 1.78 -36.15 6.32
C ASP A 242 3.17 -36.32 5.71
#